data_AF-A0A0D2K692-F1
#
_entry.id   AF-A0A0D2K692-F1
#
_cell.length_a   1.000
_cell.length_b   1.000
_cell.length_c   1.000
_cell.angle_alpha   90.00
_cell.angle_beta   90.00
_cell.angle_gamma   90.00
#
_symmetry.space_group_name_H-M   'P 1'
#
loop_
_entity.id
_entity.type
_entity.pdbx_description
1 polymer ?
#
loop_
_entity_poly.entity_id
_entity_poly.type
_entity_poly.pdbx_seq_one_letter_code
_entity_poly.pdbx_strand_id
1 'polypeptide(L)'
;MGLIYVNPEGVLGNPIPPKSVPHIRGTFGRMGMNDSETVALIGGGHAIGKVHGACPTGAGPSPAEDPGNPWPGTCGEGPEKGKGPNTFTSGLEGHWTTTPWKWSNEYFKNLLAYDWESWKGPGGHWCVSR
;
A
#
# COMPACT_ATOMS: atom_id res chain seq x y z
N MET A 1 15.79 -1.64 -4.10
CA MET A 1 15.61 -1.68 -5.57
C MET A 1 14.49 -2.69 -5.84
N GLY A 2 13.59 -2.45 -6.79
CA GLY A 2 12.37 -3.28 -7.02
C GLY A 2 11.02 -2.61 -6.72
N LEU A 3 11.01 -1.30 -6.46
CA LEU A 3 9.78 -0.50 -6.33
C LEU A 3 9.41 0.13 -7.68
N ILE A 4 8.12 0.36 -7.91
CA ILE A 4 7.64 1.00 -9.15
C ILE A 4 8.01 2.50 -9.16
N TYR A 5 7.71 3.23 -8.08
CA TYR A 5 8.00 4.67 -7.95
C TYR A 5 8.75 4.98 -6.66
N VAL A 6 8.05 4.91 -5.52
CA VAL A 6 8.54 5.31 -4.21
C VAL A 6 8.24 4.22 -3.17
N ASN A 7 8.88 4.32 -2.01
CA ASN A 7 8.54 3.48 -0.86
C ASN A 7 7.22 3.99 -0.24
N PRO A 8 6.18 3.14 -0.12
CA PRO A 8 4.87 3.57 0.41
C PRO A 8 4.90 3.95 1.90
N GLU A 9 5.89 3.51 2.67
CA GLU A 9 6.08 3.91 4.07
C GLU A 9 6.80 5.26 4.22
N GLY A 10 7.35 5.78 3.12
CA GLY A 10 8.14 7.01 3.10
C GLY A 10 9.64 6.79 2.88
N VAL A 11 10.40 7.88 2.85
CA VAL A 11 11.82 7.86 2.46
C VAL A 11 12.62 6.99 3.44
N LEU A 12 13.22 5.92 2.90
CA LEU A 12 13.95 4.91 3.67
C LEU A 12 13.09 4.26 4.80
N GLY A 13 11.76 4.17 4.61
CA GLY A 13 10.84 3.58 5.58
C GLY A 13 10.45 4.53 6.73
N ASN A 14 10.77 5.83 6.62
CA ASN A 14 10.38 6.82 7.63
C ASN A 14 9.05 7.49 7.25
N PRO A 15 8.00 7.39 8.09
CA PRO A 15 6.67 7.91 7.79
C PRO A 15 6.58 9.43 8.01
N ILE A 16 7.35 10.20 7.24
CA ILE A 16 7.36 11.67 7.28
C ILE A 16 6.85 12.18 5.92
N PRO A 17 5.53 12.44 5.77
CA PRO A 17 4.93 12.73 4.47
C PRO A 17 5.57 13.89 3.68
N PRO A 18 5.95 15.02 4.31
CA PRO A 18 6.63 16.11 3.59
C PRO A 18 7.94 15.69 2.93
N LYS A 19 8.65 14.69 3.49
CA LYS A 19 9.89 14.16 2.89
C LYS A 19 9.61 13.28 1.66
N SER A 20 8.43 12.67 1.57
CA SER A 20 8.04 11.83 0.43
C SER A 20 7.66 12.65 -0.82
N VAL A 21 7.17 13.88 -0.65
CA VAL A 21 6.72 14.77 -1.73
C VAL A 21 7.76 14.95 -2.87
N PRO A 22 9.03 15.34 -2.61
CA PRO A 22 10.00 15.51 -3.70
C PRO A 22 10.31 14.20 -4.42
N HIS A 23 10.25 13.06 -3.73
CA HIS A 23 10.46 11.75 -4.35
C HIS A 23 9.29 11.39 -5.26
N ILE A 24 8.05 11.54 -4.79
CA ILE A 24 6.84 11.29 -5.59
C ILE A 24 6.89 12.15 -6.87
N ARG A 25 7.05 13.46 -6.73
CA ARG A 25 7.14 14.38 -7.87
C ARG A 25 8.28 14.01 -8.81
N GLY A 26 9.47 13.72 -8.26
CA GLY A 26 10.64 13.34 -9.05
C GLY A 26 10.47 12.05 -9.84
N THR A 27 9.86 11.02 -9.24
CA THR A 27 9.66 9.72 -9.91
C THR A 27 8.53 9.76 -10.92
N PHE A 28 7.41 10.42 -10.60
CA PHE A 28 6.29 10.57 -11.53
C PHE A 28 6.66 11.48 -12.72
N GLY A 29 7.41 12.57 -12.47
CA GLY A 29 7.91 13.44 -13.53
C GLY A 29 8.85 12.71 -14.51
N ARG A 30 9.69 11.79 -14.02
CA ARG A 30 10.51 10.92 -14.89
C ARG A 30 9.69 9.92 -15.71
N MET A 31 8.44 9.68 -15.32
CA MET A 31 7.49 8.85 -16.05
C MET A 31 6.49 9.69 -16.87
N GLY A 32 6.78 10.97 -17.09
CA GLY A 32 5.99 11.84 -17.97
C GLY A 32 4.71 12.41 -17.34
N MET A 33 4.55 12.32 -16.03
CA MET A 33 3.38 12.84 -15.32
C MET A 33 3.69 14.16 -14.62
N ASN A 34 2.79 15.14 -14.75
CA ASN A 34 2.83 16.39 -13.99
C ASN A 34 2.15 16.24 -12.60
N ASP A 35 2.12 17.32 -11.82
CA ASP A 35 1.56 17.34 -10.47
C ASP A 35 0.07 16.97 -10.45
N SER A 36 -0.73 17.51 -11.36
CA SER A 36 -2.17 17.23 -11.43
C SER A 36 -2.45 15.79 -11.83
N GLU A 37 -1.72 15.26 -12.81
CA GLU A 37 -1.82 13.87 -13.24
C GLU A 37 -1.39 12.92 -12.12
N THR A 38 -0.34 13.26 -11.38
CA THR A 38 0.14 12.48 -10.24
C THR A 38 -0.92 12.40 -9.13
N VAL A 39 -1.54 13.53 -8.78
CA VAL A 39 -2.63 13.57 -7.79
C VAL A 39 -3.83 12.76 -8.26
N ALA A 40 -4.22 12.90 -9.54
CA ALA A 40 -5.34 12.16 -10.13
C ALA A 40 -5.09 10.65 -10.15
N LEU A 41 -3.88 10.20 -10.52
CA LEU A 41 -3.50 8.79 -10.56
C LEU A 41 -3.47 8.17 -9.17
N ILE A 42 -2.84 8.83 -8.19
CA ILE A 42 -2.73 8.28 -6.83
C ILE A 42 -4.10 8.25 -6.16
N GLY A 43 -4.81 9.39 -6.16
CA GLY A 43 -6.10 9.47 -5.47
C GLY A 43 -7.19 8.67 -6.18
N GLY A 44 -7.13 8.57 -7.50
CA GLY A 44 -8.02 7.71 -8.26
C GLY A 44 -7.73 6.23 -8.04
N GLY A 45 -6.47 5.81 -8.17
CA GLY A 45 -6.08 4.43 -7.91
C GLY A 45 -6.48 3.95 -6.51
N HIS A 46 -6.23 4.77 -5.49
CA HIS A 46 -6.56 4.45 -4.09
C HIS A 46 -8.05 4.67 -3.72
N ALA A 47 -8.90 5.12 -4.65
CA ALA A 47 -10.34 5.14 -4.42
C ALA A 47 -10.97 3.74 -4.40
N ILE A 48 -10.25 2.73 -4.91
CA ILE A 48 -10.70 1.34 -5.07
C ILE A 48 -9.71 0.40 -4.38
N GLY A 49 -10.24 -0.67 -3.79
CA GLY A 49 -9.48 -1.78 -3.25
C GLY A 49 -8.90 -1.51 -1.87
N LYS A 50 -7.82 -2.23 -1.57
CA LYS A 50 -7.14 -2.24 -0.28
C LYS A 50 -5.70 -2.69 -0.44
N VAL A 51 -4.89 -2.46 0.59
CA VAL A 51 -3.57 -3.11 0.75
C VAL A 51 -3.68 -4.38 1.58
N HIS A 52 -2.67 -5.26 1.50
CA HIS A 52 -2.65 -6.56 2.18
C HIS A 52 -1.35 -6.78 2.97
N GLY A 53 -1.50 -7.05 4.25
CA GLY A 53 -0.45 -7.18 5.25
C GLY A 53 -0.97 -7.87 6.51
N ALA A 54 -1.64 -9.00 6.35
CA ALA A 54 -2.38 -9.67 7.43
C ALA A 54 -1.54 -10.12 8.64
N CYS A 55 -0.22 -10.25 8.49
CA CYS A 55 0.68 -10.72 9.55
C CYS A 55 2.16 -10.37 9.24
N PRO A 56 3.08 -10.48 10.21
CA PRO A 56 4.48 -10.09 10.00
C PRO A 56 5.33 -11.13 9.25
N THR A 57 4.82 -12.35 9.02
CA THR A 57 5.61 -13.44 8.43
C THR A 57 5.75 -13.33 6.91
N GLY A 58 4.92 -12.52 6.25
CA GLY A 58 5.16 -12.10 4.86
C GLY A 58 4.54 -12.97 3.76
N ALA A 59 4.96 -12.69 2.52
CA ALA A 59 4.44 -13.33 1.31
C ALA A 59 4.95 -14.77 1.11
N GLY A 60 6.02 -15.18 1.79
CA GLY A 60 6.72 -16.44 1.51
C GLY A 60 7.71 -16.30 0.34
N PRO A 61 8.21 -17.44 -0.21
CA PRO A 61 9.24 -17.44 -1.26
C PRO A 61 8.82 -16.66 -2.51
N SER A 62 9.75 -15.91 -3.08
CA SER A 62 9.57 -15.19 -4.33
C SER A 62 9.59 -16.13 -5.55
N PRO A 63 9.16 -15.67 -6.74
CA PRO A 63 9.32 -16.42 -7.99
C PRO A 63 10.76 -16.82 -8.32
N ALA A 64 11.77 -16.12 -7.78
CA ALA A 64 13.17 -16.51 -7.95
C ALA A 64 13.58 -17.68 -7.03
N GLU A 65 12.90 -17.83 -5.90
CA GLU A 65 13.18 -18.86 -4.89
C GLU A 65 12.31 -20.12 -5.09
N ASP A 66 11.03 -19.92 -5.43
CA ASP A 66 10.09 -20.99 -5.79
C ASP A 66 9.27 -20.57 -7.01
N PRO A 67 9.75 -20.88 -8.24
CA PRO A 67 9.02 -20.60 -9.46
C PRO A 67 7.70 -21.37 -9.60
N GLY A 68 7.55 -22.50 -8.89
CA GLY A 68 6.38 -23.38 -8.99
C GLY A 68 5.21 -22.94 -8.11
N ASN A 69 5.49 -22.23 -7.03
CA ASN A 69 4.48 -21.70 -6.10
C ASN A 69 4.93 -20.37 -5.46
N PRO A 70 5.06 -19.29 -6.25
CA PRO A 70 5.55 -18.01 -5.75
C PRO A 70 4.54 -17.32 -4.84
N TRP A 71 5.06 -16.65 -3.81
CA TRP A 71 4.33 -15.88 -2.82
C TRP A 71 3.09 -16.60 -2.28
N PRO A 72 3.26 -17.83 -1.72
CA PRO A 72 2.12 -18.63 -1.27
C PRO A 72 1.37 -18.02 -0.08
N GLY A 73 1.93 -17.00 0.57
CA GLY A 73 1.42 -16.37 1.77
C GLY A 73 1.69 -17.22 3.01
N THR A 74 2.17 -16.58 4.07
CA THR A 74 2.54 -17.28 5.30
C THR A 74 1.54 -17.07 6.44
N CYS A 75 0.63 -16.12 6.30
CA CYS A 75 -0.36 -15.77 7.32
C CYS A 75 -1.50 -16.79 7.39
N GLY A 76 -2.00 -17.04 8.60
CA GLY A 76 -3.10 -17.99 8.84
C GLY A 76 -2.70 -19.45 8.73
N GLU A 77 -3.69 -20.34 8.82
CA GLU A 77 -3.51 -21.79 8.85
C GLU A 77 -4.55 -22.51 7.97
N GLY A 78 -4.29 -23.78 7.68
CA GLY A 78 -5.21 -24.63 6.92
C GLY A 78 -5.39 -24.20 5.45
N PRO A 79 -6.53 -24.53 4.83
CA PRO A 79 -6.79 -24.28 3.40
C PRO A 79 -6.79 -22.79 2.99
N GLU A 80 -7.08 -21.91 3.95
CA GLU A 80 -7.15 -20.44 3.79
C GLU A 80 -5.83 -19.72 4.11
N LYS A 81 -4.76 -20.48 4.42
CA LYS A 81 -3.42 -19.91 4.63
C LYS A 81 -3.00 -19.11 3.39
N GLY A 82 -2.58 -17.87 3.62
CA GLY A 82 -2.12 -16.95 2.58
C GLY A 82 -3.22 -16.37 1.67
N LYS A 83 -4.50 -16.67 1.93
CA LYS A 83 -5.62 -16.30 1.05
C LYS A 83 -6.67 -15.46 1.77
N GLY A 84 -7.44 -14.70 0.99
CA GLY A 84 -8.56 -13.91 1.49
C GLY A 84 -8.13 -12.99 2.64
N PRO A 85 -8.70 -13.13 3.85
CA PRO A 85 -8.32 -12.31 5.01
C PRO A 85 -6.86 -12.53 5.47
N ASN A 86 -6.22 -13.63 5.08
CA ASN A 86 -4.84 -13.95 5.40
C ASN A 86 -3.84 -13.54 4.30
N THR A 87 -4.26 -12.69 3.36
CA THR A 87 -3.39 -12.28 2.25
C THR A 87 -2.27 -11.37 2.75
N PHE A 88 -1.05 -11.58 2.23
CA PHE A 88 0.07 -10.65 2.40
C PHE A 88 0.59 -10.24 1.01
N THR A 89 0.76 -8.95 0.78
CA THR A 89 1.38 -8.43 -0.45
C THR A 89 2.41 -7.35 -0.11
N SER A 90 1.94 -6.16 0.28
CA SER A 90 2.79 -5.01 0.64
C SER A 90 3.21 -5.00 2.11
N GLY A 91 2.51 -5.75 2.97
CA GLY A 91 2.67 -5.65 4.43
C GLY A 91 1.91 -4.50 5.09
N LEU A 92 1.41 -3.54 4.30
CA LEU A 92 0.41 -2.55 4.70
C LEU A 92 -1.00 -3.18 4.71
N GLU A 93 -1.85 -2.83 5.66
CA GLU A 93 -3.20 -3.40 5.80
C GLU A 93 -4.25 -2.29 5.94
N GLY A 94 -5.39 -2.44 5.24
CA GLY A 94 -6.51 -1.51 5.29
C GLY A 94 -6.97 -1.00 3.92
N HIS A 95 -8.10 -0.29 3.92
CA HIS A 95 -8.73 0.32 2.76
C HIS A 95 -8.89 1.84 2.98
N TRP A 96 -8.90 2.63 1.90
CA TRP A 96 -9.00 4.09 1.99
C TRP A 96 -10.43 4.63 2.00
N THR A 97 -11.38 3.86 1.50
CA THR A 97 -12.80 4.24 1.35
C THR A 97 -13.70 3.24 2.07
N THR A 98 -14.92 3.65 2.43
CA THR A 98 -15.92 2.76 3.07
C THR A 98 -16.53 1.76 2.09
N THR A 99 -16.51 2.07 0.79
CA THR A 99 -16.97 1.18 -0.28
C THR A 99 -15.84 0.89 -1.28
N PRO A 100 -14.83 0.07 -0.92
CA PRO A 100 -13.63 -0.13 -1.74
C PRO A 100 -13.87 -0.82 -3.09
N TRP A 101 -15.08 -1.34 -3.36
CA TRP A 101 -15.45 -1.91 -4.66
C TRP A 101 -16.27 -0.95 -5.53
N LYS A 102 -16.50 0.30 -5.10
CA LYS A 102 -17.22 1.33 -5.84
C LYS A 102 -16.39 2.60 -5.92
N TRP A 103 -16.22 3.11 -7.13
CA TRP A 103 -15.58 4.40 -7.33
C TRP A 103 -16.32 5.52 -6.59
N SER A 104 -15.58 6.38 -5.89
CA SER A 104 -16.09 7.58 -5.26
C SER A 104 -14.96 8.59 -5.00
N ASN A 105 -15.31 9.84 -4.70
CA ASN A 105 -14.34 10.84 -4.22
C ASN A 105 -14.04 10.73 -2.72
N GLU A 106 -14.41 9.61 -2.09
CA GLU A 106 -14.25 9.45 -0.64
C GLU A 106 -12.78 9.46 -0.20
N TYR A 107 -11.85 8.97 -1.03
CA TYR A 107 -10.40 9.06 -0.77
C TYR A 107 -9.99 10.50 -0.42
N PHE A 108 -10.31 11.46 -1.29
CA PHE A 108 -9.96 12.87 -1.07
C PHE A 108 -10.76 13.49 0.07
N LYS A 109 -12.03 13.12 0.23
CA LYS A 109 -12.86 13.61 1.34
C LYS A 109 -12.26 13.18 2.69
N ASN A 110 -11.93 11.90 2.84
CA ASN A 110 -11.34 11.37 4.06
C ASN A 110 -9.94 11.99 4.31
N LEU A 111 -9.12 12.12 3.26
CA LEU A 111 -7.78 12.70 3.36
C LEU A 111 -7.80 14.14 3.89
N LEU A 112 -8.81 14.94 3.52
CA LEU A 112 -8.92 16.35 3.92
C LEU A 112 -9.75 16.58 5.19
N ALA A 113 -10.63 15.64 5.56
CA ALA A 113 -11.57 15.81 6.66
C ALA A 113 -11.07 15.31 8.02
N TYR A 114 -10.04 14.46 8.04
CA TYR A 114 -9.51 13.86 9.26
C TYR A 114 -8.05 14.23 9.49
N ASP A 115 -7.67 14.28 10.76
CA ASP A 115 -6.28 14.21 11.16
C ASP A 115 -5.82 12.74 11.13
N TRP A 116 -4.57 12.53 10.73
CA TRP A 116 -4.01 11.20 10.50
C TRP A 116 -2.77 11.00 11.36
N GLU A 117 -2.72 9.89 12.07
CA GLU A 117 -1.59 9.50 12.91
C GLU A 117 -0.86 8.30 12.32
N SER A 118 0.46 8.26 12.49
CA SER A 118 1.27 7.12 12.07
C SER A 118 1.01 5.91 12.98
N TRP A 119 0.74 4.76 12.37
CA TRP A 119 0.48 3.51 13.08
C TRP A 119 1.17 2.34 12.38
N LYS A 120 1.55 1.29 13.14
CA LYS A 120 2.10 0.07 12.56
C LYS A 120 1.03 -1.00 12.40
N GLY A 121 0.83 -1.43 11.16
CA GLY A 121 -0.10 -2.49 10.82
C GLY A 121 0.29 -3.88 11.31
N PRO A 122 -0.61 -4.87 11.18
CA PRO A 122 -0.33 -6.27 11.52
C PRO A 122 0.85 -6.85 10.73
N GLY A 123 1.12 -6.33 9.53
CA GLY A 123 2.29 -6.69 8.73
C GLY A 123 3.60 -6.07 9.21
N GLY A 124 3.58 -5.22 10.24
CA GLY A 124 4.77 -4.59 10.81
C GLY A 124 5.24 -3.31 10.10
N HIS A 125 4.50 -2.85 9.08
CA HIS A 125 4.81 -1.67 8.27
C HIS A 125 4.04 -0.43 8.73
N TRP A 126 4.59 0.75 8.46
CA TRP A 126 3.98 2.03 8.78
C TRP A 126 2.83 2.38 7.82
N CYS A 127 1.66 2.60 8.40
CA CYS A 127 0.45 3.13 7.77
C CYS A 127 0.02 4.42 8.48
N VAL A 128 -1.07 5.01 8.01
CA VAL A 128 -1.80 6.04 8.75
C VAL A 128 -3.14 5.48 9.24
N SER A 129 -3.51 5.84 10.46
CA SER A 129 -4.86 5.63 11.01
C SER A 129 -5.46 6.99 11.33
N ARG A 130 -6.77 7.10 11.16
CA ARG A 130 -7.56 8.14 11.83
C ARG A 130 -7.71 7.82 13.31
#